data_AF-B5JTV4-F1
#
_entry.id   AF-B5JTV4-F1
#
_cell.length_a   1.000
_cell.length_b   1.000
_cell.length_c   1.000
_cell.angle_alpha   90.00
_cell.angle_beta   90.00
_cell.angle_gamma   90.00
#
_symmetry.space_group_name_H-M   'P 1'
#
loop_
_entity.id
_entity.type
_entity.pdbx_description
1 polymer ?
#
loop_
_entity_poly.entity_id
_entity_poly.type
_entity_poly.pdbx_seq_one_letter_code
_entity_poly.pdbx_strand_id
1 'polypeptide(L)'
;MNQQWAIRAATERDNDSILDILEAAPQMGVVQLAFERRPSYFNALLVSHDEPEVYVYEDLEKQRIAGMFSCGKRDMYINGKITSLRYTGDLRIHPKYQGTRVLFRMAKVLKNLSGEQEWMHTVILSDNAKSMHAVSTGRGGLPDYYHQASFVTHSLFLKAKKLPLSDQVRGAKESDIPAMQALYNEEQSRKQFAPLLDLQALHQGNDPHYRGLALDHFIVLEEAGEITAMMGLWDQESFKQTRVTGYHWSFALSRHLYNLWAKLFGGFTIPPKGETLHYRYAYATTCKGNSAKRLGALLSAVSQQCKGEVLTLGLDKKDPLNQATKHWRKHTLGSEHFVTSYQGDPREQLDECLVHPEIARL
;
A
#
# COMPACT_ATOMS: atom_id res chain seq x y z
N MET A 1 0.69 41.28 -7.58
CA MET A 1 1.28 40.47 -6.48
C MET A 1 2.05 39.33 -7.12
N ASN A 2 3.38 39.32 -7.01
CA ASN A 2 4.18 38.19 -7.50
C ASN A 2 3.75 36.92 -6.76
N GLN A 3 3.33 35.92 -7.51
CA GLN A 3 2.84 34.68 -6.96
C GLN A 3 4.06 33.85 -6.53
N GLN A 4 4.48 33.96 -5.26
CA GLN A 4 5.65 33.27 -4.71
C GLN A 4 5.54 31.73 -4.80
N TRP A 5 4.33 31.19 -4.97
CA TRP A 5 4.05 29.76 -4.89
C TRP A 5 3.15 29.28 -6.02
N ALA A 6 3.52 28.14 -6.62
CA ALA A 6 2.74 27.47 -7.65
C ALA A 6 2.49 25.99 -7.31
N ILE A 7 1.38 25.43 -7.78
CA ILE A 7 1.21 23.99 -7.92
C ILE A 7 1.11 23.68 -9.40
N ARG A 8 1.86 22.68 -9.86
CA ARG A 8 1.84 22.19 -11.23
C ARG A 8 1.97 20.68 -11.25
N ALA A 9 1.60 20.05 -12.36
CA ALA A 9 1.93 18.66 -12.60
C ALA A 9 3.46 18.46 -12.57
N ALA A 10 3.87 17.37 -11.95
CA ALA A 10 5.26 16.94 -11.93
C ALA A 10 5.64 16.31 -13.28
N THR A 11 6.92 16.42 -13.61
CA THR A 11 7.54 15.79 -14.78
C THR A 11 8.75 14.97 -14.33
N GLU A 12 9.28 14.10 -15.18
CA GLU A 12 10.49 13.32 -14.90
C GLU A 12 11.69 14.20 -14.45
N ARG A 13 11.73 15.47 -14.87
CA ARG A 13 12.76 16.43 -14.43
C ARG A 13 12.70 16.77 -12.93
N ASP A 14 11.54 16.56 -12.31
CA ASP A 14 11.31 16.79 -10.89
C ASP A 14 11.70 15.59 -10.02
N ASN A 15 12.10 14.45 -10.62
CA ASN A 15 12.33 13.18 -9.90
C ASN A 15 13.26 13.34 -8.71
N ASP A 16 14.44 13.93 -8.90
CA ASP A 16 15.44 14.03 -7.83
C ASP A 16 14.94 14.92 -6.68
N SER A 17 14.24 16.00 -7.00
CA SER A 17 13.62 16.88 -5.99
C SER A 17 12.50 16.17 -5.22
N ILE A 18 11.74 15.29 -5.90
CA ILE A 18 10.71 14.47 -5.24
C ILE A 18 11.35 13.43 -4.32
N LEU A 19 12.41 12.76 -4.77
CA LEU A 19 13.16 11.80 -3.95
C LEU A 19 13.74 12.47 -2.69
N ASP A 20 14.31 13.67 -2.83
CA ASP A 20 14.81 14.46 -1.71
C ASP A 20 13.70 14.80 -0.69
N ILE A 21 12.49 15.12 -1.16
CA ILE A 21 11.35 15.38 -0.28
C ILE A 21 10.92 14.13 0.49
N LEU A 22 10.86 12.98 -0.19
CA LEU A 22 10.49 11.70 0.42
C LEU A 22 11.50 11.30 1.51
N GLU A 23 12.79 11.56 1.27
CA GLU A 23 13.86 11.31 2.24
C GLU A 23 13.80 12.30 3.43
N ALA A 24 13.53 13.58 3.16
CA ALA A 24 13.49 14.64 4.17
C ALA A 24 12.23 14.65 5.05
N ALA A 25 11.19 13.90 4.68
CA ALA A 25 9.91 13.85 5.39
C ALA A 25 9.59 12.44 5.90
N PRO A 26 10.38 11.89 6.84
CA PRO A 26 10.11 10.57 7.40
C PRO A 26 8.79 10.59 8.19
N GLN A 27 8.13 9.44 8.21
CA GLN A 27 7.03 9.22 9.11
C GLN A 27 7.56 9.14 10.55
N MET A 28 6.98 9.96 11.41
CA MET A 28 7.35 10.04 12.83
C MET A 28 6.61 8.96 13.64
N GLY A 29 7.32 8.36 14.59
CA GLY A 29 6.82 7.32 15.50
C GLY A 29 7.92 6.85 16.45
N VAL A 30 7.69 5.73 17.14
CA VAL A 30 8.74 5.06 17.96
C VAL A 30 9.95 4.70 17.10
N VAL A 31 9.69 4.28 15.86
CA VAL A 31 10.66 4.15 14.77
C VAL A 31 10.34 5.20 13.73
N GLN A 32 11.37 5.92 13.27
CA GLN A 32 11.26 6.87 12.16
C GLN A 32 11.56 6.15 10.86
N LEU A 33 10.63 6.20 9.92
CA LEU A 33 10.71 5.47 8.65
C LEU A 33 10.64 6.45 7.48
N ALA A 34 11.61 6.39 6.57
CA ALA A 34 11.53 7.04 5.26
C ALA A 34 11.04 6.01 4.24
N PHE A 35 9.98 6.37 3.51
CA PHE A 35 9.46 5.57 2.40
C PHE A 35 10.06 6.09 1.11
N GLU A 36 11.18 5.49 0.73
CA GLU A 36 11.95 5.89 -0.44
C GLU A 36 11.40 5.22 -1.70
N ARG A 37 11.68 5.85 -2.84
CA ARG A 37 11.23 5.40 -4.16
C ARG A 37 12.37 5.42 -5.17
N ARG A 38 13.58 5.08 -4.72
CA ARG A 38 14.77 5.09 -5.59
C ARG A 38 14.72 3.90 -6.56
N PRO A 39 15.24 4.04 -7.79
CA PRO A 39 15.90 5.22 -8.35
C PRO A 39 14.94 6.27 -8.95
N SER A 40 13.67 5.93 -9.16
CA SER A 40 12.69 6.84 -9.76
C SER A 40 11.34 6.72 -9.06
N TYR A 41 10.84 7.86 -8.61
CA TYR A 41 9.51 7.97 -8.02
C TYR A 41 8.43 7.59 -9.05
N PHE A 42 8.59 8.02 -10.30
CA PHE A 42 7.65 7.73 -11.38
C PHE A 42 7.56 6.23 -11.70
N ASN A 43 8.67 5.49 -11.62
CA ASN A 43 8.65 4.03 -11.77
C ASN A 43 7.83 3.33 -10.69
N ALA A 44 7.93 3.79 -9.44
CA ALA A 44 7.13 3.25 -8.35
C ALA A 44 5.65 3.70 -8.42
N LEU A 45 5.42 4.89 -8.97
CA LEU A 45 4.09 5.43 -9.15
C LEU A 45 3.25 4.58 -10.12
N LEU A 46 3.86 4.07 -11.20
CA LEU A 46 3.22 3.16 -12.16
C LEU A 46 2.74 1.83 -11.55
N VAL A 47 3.32 1.39 -10.43
CA VAL A 47 2.86 0.20 -9.68
C VAL A 47 1.63 0.51 -8.81
N SER A 48 1.52 1.77 -8.38
CA SER A 48 0.45 2.22 -7.50
C SER A 48 -0.74 2.83 -8.23
N HIS A 49 -0.61 3.24 -9.49
CA HIS A 49 -1.67 3.89 -10.27
C HIS A 49 -1.64 3.43 -11.72
N ASP A 50 -2.81 3.25 -12.30
CA ASP A 50 -2.98 2.86 -13.71
C ASP A 50 -2.88 4.10 -14.61
N GLU A 51 -3.44 5.24 -14.17
CA GLU A 51 -3.20 6.57 -14.74
C GLU A 51 -2.53 7.48 -13.70
N PRO A 52 -1.19 7.53 -13.64
CA PRO A 52 -0.50 8.30 -12.61
C PRO A 52 -0.61 9.82 -12.82
N GLU A 53 -1.00 10.54 -11.77
CA GLU A 53 -0.95 12.01 -11.73
C GLU A 53 -0.30 12.47 -10.42
N VAL A 54 0.74 13.29 -10.53
CA VAL A 54 1.46 13.84 -9.37
C VAL A 54 1.65 15.33 -9.54
N TYR A 55 1.51 16.03 -8.43
CA TYR A 55 1.57 17.48 -8.36
C TYR A 55 2.66 17.89 -7.38
N VAL A 56 3.44 18.88 -7.79
CA VAL A 56 4.50 19.48 -6.99
C VAL A 56 4.13 20.89 -6.58
N TYR A 57 4.47 21.25 -5.36
CA TYR A 57 4.34 22.59 -4.82
C TYR A 57 5.69 23.27 -4.87
N GLU A 58 5.79 24.34 -5.66
CA GLU A 58 7.04 25.02 -5.98
C GLU A 58 7.12 26.41 -5.34
N ASP A 59 8.25 26.71 -4.72
CA ASP A 59 8.70 28.05 -4.33
C ASP A 59 9.34 28.71 -5.55
N LEU A 60 8.64 29.64 -6.20
CA LEU A 60 9.09 30.29 -7.43
C LEU A 60 10.23 31.29 -7.18
N GLU A 61 10.35 31.83 -5.97
CA GLU A 61 11.46 32.72 -5.61
C GLU A 61 12.76 31.93 -5.39
N LYS A 62 12.66 30.76 -4.76
CA LYS A 62 13.84 29.91 -4.48
C LYS A 62 14.10 28.84 -5.53
N GLN A 63 13.19 28.68 -6.49
CA GLN A 63 13.20 27.62 -7.50
C GLN A 63 13.37 26.23 -6.88
N ARG A 64 12.52 25.93 -5.89
CA ARG A 64 12.59 24.65 -5.14
C ARG A 64 11.22 24.02 -4.99
N ILE A 65 11.19 22.71 -5.11
CA ILE A 65 10.01 21.93 -4.73
C ILE A 65 9.95 21.86 -3.21
N ALA A 66 8.85 22.37 -2.66
CA ALA A 66 8.57 22.45 -1.23
C ALA A 66 7.61 21.35 -0.74
N GLY A 67 6.92 20.67 -1.65
CA GLY A 67 6.06 19.54 -1.34
C GLY A 67 5.51 18.86 -2.57
N MET A 68 4.80 17.75 -2.36
CA MET A 68 4.17 16.96 -3.42
C MET A 68 2.94 16.20 -2.90
N PHE A 69 2.09 15.75 -3.82
CA PHE A 69 1.05 14.75 -3.57
C PHE A 69 0.70 14.03 -4.88
N SER A 70 0.14 12.83 -4.78
CA SER A 70 -0.40 12.06 -5.92
C SER A 70 -1.93 12.09 -5.93
N CYS A 71 -2.53 12.08 -7.12
CA CYS A 71 -3.98 11.99 -7.32
C CYS A 71 -4.31 11.30 -8.67
N GLY A 72 -3.60 10.22 -8.97
CA GLY A 72 -3.85 9.42 -10.18
C GLY A 72 -5.08 8.55 -10.07
N LYS A 73 -5.41 7.80 -11.12
CA LYS A 73 -6.52 6.83 -11.12
C LYS A 73 -6.05 5.39 -10.96
N ARG A 74 -6.96 4.59 -10.43
CA ARG A 74 -6.86 3.13 -10.31
C ARG A 74 -8.12 2.49 -10.86
N ASP A 75 -7.95 1.41 -11.61
CA ASP A 75 -9.06 0.56 -12.02
C ASP A 75 -9.33 -0.44 -10.91
N MET A 76 -10.57 -0.43 -10.42
CA MET A 76 -10.96 -1.19 -9.23
C MET A 76 -12.40 -1.69 -9.34
N TYR A 77 -12.74 -2.76 -8.62
CA TYR A 77 -14.11 -3.19 -8.43
C TYR A 77 -14.85 -2.25 -7.48
N ILE A 78 -15.91 -1.62 -7.98
CA ILE A 78 -16.87 -0.80 -7.25
C ILE A 78 -18.25 -1.38 -7.54
N ASN A 79 -18.96 -1.88 -6.52
CA ASN A 79 -20.24 -2.61 -6.66
C ASN A 79 -20.15 -3.73 -7.73
N GLY A 80 -19.03 -4.45 -7.73
CA GLY A 80 -18.75 -5.53 -8.68
C GLY A 80 -18.44 -5.12 -10.12
N LYS A 81 -18.39 -3.82 -10.42
CA LYS A 81 -18.00 -3.31 -11.75
C LYS A 81 -16.62 -2.67 -11.71
N ILE A 82 -15.83 -2.89 -12.75
CA ILE A 82 -14.54 -2.21 -12.91
C ILE A 82 -14.82 -0.73 -13.18
N THR A 83 -14.31 0.13 -12.30
CA THR A 83 -14.45 1.58 -12.33
C THR A 83 -13.08 2.20 -12.13
N SER A 84 -12.75 3.18 -12.96
CA SER A 84 -11.53 3.98 -12.78
C SER A 84 -11.80 5.09 -11.76
N LEU A 85 -11.08 5.07 -10.64
CA LEU A 85 -11.30 5.97 -9.51
C LEU A 85 -9.99 6.63 -9.07
N ARG A 86 -10.05 7.93 -8.73
CA ARG A 86 -8.90 8.68 -8.24
C ARG A 86 -8.48 8.23 -6.85
N TYR A 87 -7.19 7.93 -6.69
CA TYR A 87 -6.55 7.67 -5.40
C TYR A 87 -5.64 8.83 -5.01
N THR A 88 -5.94 9.46 -3.88
CA THR A 88 -5.09 10.53 -3.34
C THR A 88 -4.08 9.97 -2.34
N GLY A 89 -2.80 10.26 -2.55
CA GLY A 89 -1.71 9.70 -1.76
C GLY A 89 -0.48 10.60 -1.69
N ASP A 90 0.59 10.06 -1.10
CA ASP A 90 1.95 10.64 -1.09
C ASP A 90 2.09 12.12 -0.70
N LEU A 91 1.14 12.66 0.07
CA LEU A 91 1.27 14.04 0.55
C LEU A 91 2.53 14.15 1.42
N ARG A 92 3.49 14.94 0.93
CA ARG A 92 4.75 15.25 1.62
C ARG A 92 5.02 16.74 1.49
N ILE A 93 5.40 17.34 2.61
CA ILE A 93 5.80 18.75 2.66
C ILE A 93 7.15 18.80 3.34
N HIS A 94 8.13 19.37 2.66
CA HIS A 94 9.47 19.51 3.19
C HIS A 94 9.41 20.30 4.53
N PRO A 95 10.12 19.87 5.60
CA PRO A 95 9.97 20.43 6.95
C PRO A 95 10.07 21.95 7.03
N LYS A 96 10.99 22.57 6.28
CA LYS A 96 11.17 24.03 6.18
C LYS A 96 9.97 24.81 5.61
N TYR A 97 9.00 24.10 5.03
CA TYR A 97 7.85 24.67 4.34
C TYR A 97 6.51 24.23 4.97
N GLN A 98 6.54 23.56 6.13
CA GLN A 98 5.35 23.20 6.89
C GLN A 98 4.60 24.46 7.41
N GLY A 99 3.28 24.34 7.59
CA GLY A 99 2.44 25.44 8.07
C GLY A 99 2.11 26.52 7.02
N THR A 100 2.63 26.39 5.80
CA THR A 100 2.25 27.24 4.66
C THR A 100 0.82 26.93 4.19
N ARG A 101 0.24 27.79 3.35
CA ARG A 101 -1.09 27.57 2.71
C ARG A 101 -1.06 26.44 1.65
N VAL A 102 -0.20 25.44 1.79
CA VAL A 102 -0.08 24.28 0.89
C VAL A 102 -1.39 23.51 0.81
N LEU A 103 -1.98 23.13 1.95
CA LEU A 103 -3.23 22.35 1.97
C LEU A 103 -4.36 23.09 1.23
N PHE A 104 -4.44 24.41 1.39
CA PHE A 104 -5.42 25.23 0.67
C PHE A 104 -5.22 25.24 -0.84
N ARG A 105 -3.97 25.26 -1.29
CA ARG A 105 -3.67 25.21 -2.73
C ARG A 105 -3.89 23.81 -3.28
N MET A 106 -3.52 22.76 -2.53
CA MET A 106 -3.80 21.38 -2.87
C MET A 106 -5.31 21.15 -3.02
N ALA A 107 -6.10 21.62 -2.06
CA ALA A 107 -7.56 21.59 -2.12
C ALA A 107 -8.12 22.21 -3.40
N LYS A 108 -7.55 23.33 -3.86
CA LYS A 108 -7.97 23.94 -5.14
C LYS A 108 -7.68 23.03 -6.34
N VAL A 109 -6.55 22.33 -6.35
CA VAL A 109 -6.23 21.36 -7.40
C VAL A 109 -7.18 20.16 -7.32
N LEU A 110 -7.36 19.58 -6.13
CA LEU A 110 -8.30 18.47 -5.92
C LEU A 110 -9.71 18.84 -6.37
N LYS A 111 -10.21 20.03 -6.03
CA LYS A 111 -11.53 20.52 -6.47
C LYS A 111 -11.64 20.67 -7.98
N ASN A 112 -10.56 21.01 -8.68
CA ASN A 112 -10.56 21.09 -10.14
C ASN A 112 -10.49 19.71 -10.79
N LEU A 113 -9.82 18.75 -10.15
CA LEU A 113 -9.73 17.36 -10.61
C LEU A 113 -11.00 16.59 -10.35
N SER A 114 -11.66 16.84 -9.23
CA SER A 114 -12.99 16.34 -8.94
C SER A 114 -13.98 17.10 -9.82
N GLY A 115 -14.40 16.49 -10.94
CA GLY A 115 -15.55 16.97 -11.70
C GLY A 115 -16.82 17.05 -10.84
N GLU A 116 -17.92 17.53 -11.41
CA GLU A 116 -19.16 17.75 -10.64
C GLU A 116 -19.77 16.48 -10.01
N GLN A 117 -19.36 15.28 -10.40
CA GLN A 117 -19.89 14.02 -9.87
C GLN A 117 -18.78 13.08 -9.38
N GLU A 118 -17.54 13.55 -9.34
CA GLU A 118 -16.38 12.69 -9.09
C GLU A 118 -16.00 12.71 -7.62
N TRP A 119 -15.91 11.53 -7.04
CA TRP A 119 -15.34 11.29 -5.72
C TRP A 119 -14.03 10.54 -5.86
N MET A 120 -13.24 10.55 -4.79
CA MET A 120 -11.91 9.96 -4.74
C MET A 120 -11.81 9.06 -3.51
N HIS A 121 -10.74 8.29 -3.39
CA HIS A 121 -10.47 7.55 -2.16
C HIS A 121 -9.02 7.70 -1.71
N THR A 122 -8.77 7.43 -0.44
CA THR A 122 -7.45 7.56 0.17
C THR A 122 -7.33 6.66 1.39
N VAL A 123 -6.10 6.28 1.72
CA VAL A 123 -5.78 5.51 2.93
C VAL A 123 -4.85 6.33 3.79
N ILE A 124 -5.22 6.48 5.06
CA ILE A 124 -4.45 7.22 6.07
C ILE A 124 -4.09 6.26 7.18
N LEU A 125 -2.82 6.23 7.61
CA LEU A 125 -2.42 5.43 8.76
C LEU A 125 -3.12 5.93 10.04
N SER A 126 -3.64 5.01 10.85
CA SER A 126 -4.41 5.36 12.06
C SER A 126 -3.58 6.21 13.05
N ASP A 127 -2.26 5.98 13.11
CA ASP A 127 -1.33 6.69 14.00
C ASP A 127 -0.86 8.06 13.44
N ASN A 128 -1.25 8.41 12.21
CA ASN A 128 -0.94 9.71 11.63
C ASN A 128 -1.91 10.79 12.14
N ALA A 129 -1.77 11.14 13.42
CA ALA A 129 -2.64 12.10 14.12
C ALA A 129 -2.74 13.45 13.39
N LYS A 130 -1.68 13.90 12.73
CA LYS A 130 -1.69 15.16 11.95
C LYS A 130 -2.64 15.07 10.75
N SER A 131 -2.54 14.01 9.96
CA SER A 131 -3.44 13.80 8.81
C SER A 131 -4.87 13.54 9.28
N MET A 132 -5.06 12.67 10.28
CA MET A 132 -6.38 12.37 10.84
C MET A 132 -7.09 13.64 11.36
N HIS A 133 -6.36 14.52 12.05
CA HIS A 133 -6.92 15.79 12.52
C HIS A 133 -7.20 16.79 11.38
N ALA A 134 -6.35 16.84 10.35
CA ALA A 134 -6.55 17.72 9.20
C ALA A 134 -7.83 17.35 8.42
N VAL A 135 -8.06 16.05 8.21
CA VAL A 135 -9.24 15.57 7.48
C VAL A 135 -10.51 15.65 8.31
N SER A 136 -10.45 15.42 9.63
CA SER A 136 -11.62 15.50 10.51
C SER A 136 -12.15 16.92 10.71
N THR A 137 -11.36 17.95 10.41
CA THR A 137 -11.72 19.36 10.64
C THR A 137 -12.09 20.11 9.36
N GLY A 138 -12.08 19.45 8.19
CA GLY A 138 -12.32 20.10 6.89
C GLY A 138 -11.32 21.22 6.59
N ARG A 139 -10.12 21.15 7.18
CA ARG A 139 -9.17 22.28 7.19
C ARG A 139 -8.66 22.58 5.79
N GLY A 140 -8.69 23.86 5.42
CA GLY A 140 -8.06 24.34 4.18
C GLY A 140 -8.86 24.07 2.91
N GLY A 141 -10.17 23.78 3.01
CA GLY A 141 -11.02 23.54 1.84
C GLY A 141 -10.79 22.17 1.19
N LEU A 142 -10.22 21.23 1.94
CA LEU A 142 -10.18 19.82 1.56
C LEU A 142 -11.60 19.28 1.33
N PRO A 143 -11.77 18.20 0.53
CA PRO A 143 -13.05 17.53 0.42
C PRO A 143 -13.49 16.99 1.79
N ASP A 144 -14.76 16.65 1.93
CA ASP A 144 -15.23 15.90 3.09
C ASP A 144 -14.69 14.47 3.04
N TYR A 145 -14.31 13.92 4.19
CA TYR A 145 -13.73 12.58 4.33
C TYR A 145 -14.73 11.67 5.03
N TYR A 146 -15.19 10.67 4.30
CA TYR A 146 -16.18 9.70 4.75
C TYR A 146 -15.50 8.36 5.00
N HIS A 147 -15.47 7.94 6.28
CA HIS A 147 -14.83 6.69 6.67
C HIS A 147 -15.56 5.49 6.05
N GLN A 148 -14.84 4.63 5.32
CA GLN A 148 -15.41 3.48 4.64
C GLN A 148 -15.01 2.16 5.31
N ALA A 149 -13.72 2.02 5.64
CA ALA A 149 -13.22 0.79 6.25
C ALA A 149 -11.95 1.03 7.06
N SER A 150 -11.66 0.10 7.95
CA SER A 150 -10.41 0.04 8.69
C SER A 150 -9.63 -1.19 8.26
N PHE A 151 -8.35 -1.01 8.00
CA PHE A 151 -7.43 -2.07 7.58
C PHE A 151 -6.43 -2.41 8.68
N VAL A 152 -5.90 -3.62 8.59
CA VAL A 152 -4.71 -4.04 9.32
C VAL A 152 -3.70 -4.57 8.33
N THR A 153 -2.53 -3.94 8.32
CA THR A 153 -1.34 -4.48 7.66
C THR A 153 -0.60 -5.37 8.65
N HIS A 154 -0.52 -6.66 8.37
CA HIS A 154 0.23 -7.65 9.14
C HIS A 154 1.61 -7.85 8.51
N SER A 155 2.66 -7.61 9.29
CA SER A 155 4.03 -8.01 8.95
C SER A 155 4.36 -9.31 9.69
N LEU A 156 4.22 -10.43 9.00
CA LEU A 156 4.39 -11.78 9.54
C LEU A 156 5.87 -12.18 9.49
N PHE A 157 6.43 -12.61 10.62
CA PHE A 157 7.79 -13.14 10.67
C PHE A 157 7.79 -14.61 10.27
N LEU A 158 8.33 -14.91 9.09
CA LEU A 158 8.34 -16.26 8.53
C LEU A 158 9.43 -17.09 9.21
N LYS A 159 9.01 -18.06 10.02
CA LYS A 159 9.92 -19.03 10.65
C LYS A 159 9.66 -20.41 10.07
N ALA A 160 10.70 -21.24 10.00
CA ALA A 160 10.51 -22.69 9.85
C ALA A 160 9.88 -23.26 11.13
N LYS A 161 8.57 -23.07 11.31
CA LYS A 161 7.77 -23.93 12.18
C LYS A 161 7.45 -25.19 11.38
N LYS A 162 7.31 -26.32 12.07
CA LYS A 162 6.63 -27.51 11.54
C LYS A 162 5.13 -27.22 11.43
N LEU A 163 4.75 -26.32 10.53
CA LEU A 163 3.36 -26.13 10.16
C LEU A 163 2.97 -27.31 9.25
N PRO A 164 1.75 -27.87 9.38
CA PRO A 164 1.27 -28.87 8.44
C PRO A 164 1.33 -28.28 7.03
N LEU A 165 2.09 -28.92 6.16
CA LEU A 165 2.08 -28.60 4.75
C LEU A 165 0.83 -29.20 4.12
N SER A 166 0.29 -28.49 3.15
CA SER A 166 -0.62 -29.10 2.18
C SER A 166 0.20 -29.41 0.93
N ASP A 167 0.26 -30.67 0.53
CA ASP A 167 0.90 -31.10 -0.73
C ASP A 167 0.18 -30.53 -1.97
N GLN A 168 -0.92 -29.82 -1.75
CA GLN A 168 -1.73 -29.15 -2.76
C GLN A 168 -1.30 -27.70 -3.02
N VAL A 169 -0.35 -27.14 -2.26
CA VAL A 169 0.20 -25.81 -2.53
C VAL A 169 1.43 -25.94 -3.42
N ARG A 170 1.43 -25.23 -4.55
CA ARG A 170 2.51 -25.27 -5.55
C ARG A 170 2.70 -23.91 -6.19
N GLY A 171 3.83 -23.73 -6.88
CA GLY A 171 4.03 -22.58 -7.77
C GLY A 171 3.01 -22.58 -8.92
N ALA A 172 2.61 -21.39 -9.34
CA ALA A 172 1.76 -21.18 -10.50
C ALA A 172 2.49 -21.54 -11.80
N LYS A 173 1.73 -21.96 -12.80
CA LYS A 173 2.17 -22.30 -14.16
C LYS A 173 1.39 -21.46 -15.16
N GLU A 174 1.92 -21.32 -16.37
CA GLU A 174 1.23 -20.60 -17.46
C GLU A 174 -0.18 -21.14 -17.72
N SER A 175 -0.35 -22.46 -17.67
CA SER A 175 -1.65 -23.12 -17.83
C SER A 175 -2.67 -22.76 -16.73
N ASP A 176 -2.23 -22.23 -15.59
CA ASP A 176 -3.09 -21.85 -14.48
C ASP A 176 -3.70 -20.44 -14.67
N ILE A 177 -3.16 -19.60 -15.57
CA ILE A 177 -3.57 -18.20 -15.76
C ILE A 177 -5.09 -18.06 -15.89
N PRO A 178 -5.80 -18.85 -16.74
CA PRO A 178 -7.25 -18.72 -16.87
C PRO A 178 -8.01 -19.01 -15.56
N ALA A 179 -7.60 -20.05 -14.82
CA ALA A 179 -8.24 -20.44 -13.58
C ALA A 179 -7.94 -19.45 -12.44
N MET A 180 -6.70 -18.96 -12.36
CA MET A 180 -6.31 -17.91 -11.42
C MET A 180 -7.06 -16.61 -11.66
N GLN A 181 -7.19 -16.19 -12.93
CA GLN A 181 -7.92 -14.99 -13.32
C GLN A 181 -9.41 -15.12 -12.99
N ALA A 182 -10.01 -16.27 -13.27
CA ALA A 182 -11.41 -16.55 -12.95
C ALA A 182 -11.66 -16.49 -11.43
N LEU A 183 -10.81 -17.15 -10.63
CA LEU A 183 -10.87 -17.09 -9.16
C LEU A 183 -10.75 -15.65 -8.65
N TYR A 184 -9.79 -14.87 -9.17
CA TYR A 184 -9.60 -13.48 -8.77
C TYR A 184 -10.85 -12.65 -9.09
N ASN A 185 -11.34 -12.70 -10.33
CA ASN A 185 -12.49 -11.92 -10.75
C ASN A 185 -13.74 -12.26 -9.93
N GLU A 186 -14.01 -13.55 -9.70
CA GLU A 186 -15.16 -13.99 -8.90
C GLU A 186 -15.12 -13.47 -7.46
N GLU A 187 -13.99 -13.63 -6.77
CA GLU A 187 -13.89 -13.28 -5.35
C GLU A 187 -13.71 -11.78 -5.12
N GLN A 188 -13.01 -11.09 -6.02
CA GLN A 188 -12.67 -9.67 -5.85
C GLN A 188 -13.79 -8.74 -6.33
N SER A 189 -14.61 -9.17 -7.29
CA SER A 189 -15.84 -8.43 -7.65
C SER A 189 -16.86 -8.36 -6.52
N ARG A 190 -16.77 -9.22 -5.49
CA ARG A 190 -17.62 -9.18 -4.29
C ARG A 190 -17.13 -8.21 -3.23
N LYS A 191 -16.04 -7.48 -3.49
CA LYS A 191 -15.40 -6.55 -2.57
C LYS A 191 -15.33 -5.16 -3.18
N GLN A 192 -15.38 -4.13 -2.35
CA GLN A 192 -15.11 -2.77 -2.79
C GLN A 192 -13.60 -2.54 -2.88
N PHE A 193 -13.21 -1.69 -3.84
CA PHE A 193 -11.84 -1.22 -4.02
C PHE A 193 -10.82 -2.35 -4.19
N ALA A 194 -11.22 -3.53 -4.67
CA ALA A 194 -10.26 -4.53 -5.11
C ALA A 194 -9.69 -4.08 -6.46
N PRO A 195 -8.36 -4.02 -6.63
CA PRO A 195 -7.77 -3.56 -7.89
C PRO A 195 -8.10 -4.50 -9.03
N LEU A 196 -8.10 -3.99 -10.25
CA LEU A 196 -8.03 -4.82 -11.44
C LEU A 196 -6.70 -5.60 -11.43
N LEU A 197 -6.77 -6.87 -11.82
CA LEU A 197 -5.61 -7.72 -12.07
C LEU A 197 -5.75 -8.31 -13.46
N ASP A 198 -4.69 -8.22 -14.24
CA ASP A 198 -4.53 -8.86 -15.55
C ASP A 198 -3.30 -9.78 -15.49
N LEU A 199 -3.54 -11.06 -15.23
CA LEU A 199 -2.48 -12.06 -15.16
C LEU A 199 -1.86 -12.35 -16.54
N GLN A 200 -2.57 -12.07 -17.63
CA GLN A 200 -2.03 -12.26 -18.97
C GLN A 200 -1.02 -11.15 -19.29
N ALA A 201 -1.34 -9.89 -19.00
CA ALA A 201 -0.43 -8.77 -19.13
C ALA A 201 0.79 -8.93 -18.21
N LEU A 202 0.59 -9.41 -16.98
CA LEU A 202 1.66 -9.77 -16.06
C LEU A 202 2.59 -10.82 -16.67
N HIS A 203 2.04 -11.90 -17.23
CA HIS A 203 2.82 -12.96 -17.83
C HIS A 203 3.62 -12.49 -19.07
N GLN A 204 3.06 -11.58 -19.87
CA GLN A 204 3.76 -10.97 -21.01
C GLN A 204 4.94 -10.08 -20.59
N GLY A 205 4.93 -9.55 -19.35
CA GLY A 205 6.08 -8.89 -18.72
C GLY A 205 6.38 -7.45 -19.18
N ASN A 206 5.53 -6.85 -20.03
CA ASN A 206 5.76 -5.51 -20.59
C ASN A 206 4.99 -4.39 -19.88
N ASP A 207 4.10 -4.74 -18.96
CA ASP A 207 3.30 -3.77 -18.22
C ASP A 207 4.08 -3.25 -16.99
N PRO A 208 4.39 -1.93 -16.92
CA PRO A 208 5.15 -1.36 -15.81
C PRO A 208 4.42 -1.46 -14.46
N HIS A 209 3.11 -1.68 -14.44
CA HIS A 209 2.34 -1.94 -13.22
C HIS A 209 2.87 -3.17 -12.46
N TYR A 210 3.31 -4.21 -13.18
CA TYR A 210 3.84 -5.44 -12.58
C TYR A 210 5.37 -5.43 -12.40
N ARG A 211 6.01 -4.27 -12.33
CA ARG A 211 7.47 -4.15 -12.18
C ARG A 211 8.01 -5.05 -11.07
N GLY A 212 8.92 -5.96 -11.42
CA GLY A 212 9.56 -6.88 -10.48
C GLY A 212 8.67 -8.04 -10.01
N LEU A 213 7.49 -8.21 -10.59
CA LEU A 213 6.59 -9.33 -10.37
C LEU A 213 6.49 -10.18 -11.64
N ALA A 214 6.46 -11.49 -11.47
CA ALA A 214 6.34 -12.47 -12.54
C ALA A 214 5.43 -13.61 -12.07
N LEU A 215 4.96 -14.43 -13.01
CA LEU A 215 4.01 -15.51 -12.70
C LEU A 215 4.61 -16.56 -11.75
N ASP A 216 5.90 -16.83 -11.84
CA ASP A 216 6.61 -17.79 -10.98
C ASP A 216 6.72 -17.33 -9.51
N HIS A 217 6.44 -16.05 -9.23
CA HIS A 217 6.29 -15.54 -7.87
C HIS A 217 4.92 -15.83 -7.25
N PHE A 218 3.97 -16.39 -8.02
CA PHE A 218 2.68 -16.82 -7.50
C PHE A 218 2.70 -18.25 -7.00
N ILE A 219 2.01 -18.47 -5.89
CA ILE A 219 1.65 -19.80 -5.42
C ILE A 219 0.13 -19.96 -5.47
N VAL A 220 -0.30 -21.19 -5.69
CA VAL A 220 -1.71 -21.59 -5.77
C VAL A 220 -1.97 -22.78 -4.84
N LEU A 221 -3.20 -22.87 -4.33
CA LEU A 221 -3.74 -24.02 -3.65
C LEU A 221 -4.72 -24.73 -4.58
N GLU A 222 -4.47 -26.01 -4.86
CA GLU A 222 -5.29 -26.83 -5.76
C GLU A 222 -6.08 -27.89 -4.97
N GLU A 223 -7.39 -27.69 -4.82
CA GLU A 223 -8.28 -28.64 -4.14
C GLU A 223 -9.14 -29.35 -5.19
N ALA A 224 -9.04 -30.69 -5.25
CA ALA A 224 -9.82 -31.52 -6.19
C ALA A 224 -9.72 -31.09 -7.67
N GLY A 225 -8.54 -30.62 -8.10
CA GLY A 225 -8.28 -30.16 -9.47
C GLY A 225 -8.72 -28.73 -9.76
N GLU A 226 -9.22 -27.99 -8.77
CA GLU A 226 -9.59 -26.58 -8.88
C GLU A 226 -8.61 -25.70 -8.09
N ILE A 227 -8.20 -24.56 -8.67
CA ILE A 227 -7.46 -23.54 -7.92
C ILE A 227 -8.43 -22.81 -7.00
N THR A 228 -8.28 -22.99 -5.68
CA THR A 228 -9.20 -22.40 -4.69
C THR A 228 -8.57 -21.27 -3.87
N ALA A 229 -7.26 -21.06 -3.99
CA ALA A 229 -6.59 -19.89 -3.45
C ALA A 229 -5.30 -19.57 -4.22
N MET A 230 -4.89 -18.31 -4.19
CA MET A 230 -3.62 -17.86 -4.76
C MET A 230 -3.03 -16.67 -3.98
N MET A 231 -1.72 -16.49 -4.11
CA MET A 231 -0.98 -15.36 -3.55
C MET A 231 0.29 -15.10 -4.38
N GLY A 232 0.50 -13.87 -4.79
CA GLY A 232 1.78 -13.40 -5.33
C GLY A 232 2.74 -12.96 -4.23
N LEU A 233 4.02 -13.27 -4.36
CA LEU A 233 5.08 -12.85 -3.44
C LEU A 233 5.93 -11.75 -4.09
N TRP A 234 5.55 -10.49 -3.86
CA TRP A 234 6.16 -9.36 -4.55
C TRP A 234 7.27 -8.71 -3.72
N ASP A 235 8.50 -8.80 -4.21
CA ASP A 235 9.62 -8.00 -3.73
C ASP A 235 9.66 -6.67 -4.49
N GLN A 236 9.47 -5.58 -3.76
CA GLN A 236 9.44 -4.22 -4.33
C GLN A 236 10.69 -3.41 -3.96
N GLU A 237 11.70 -4.00 -3.30
CA GLU A 237 12.84 -3.25 -2.78
C GLU A 237 13.63 -2.49 -3.86
N SER A 238 13.61 -2.96 -5.11
CA SER A 238 14.29 -2.28 -6.22
C SER A 238 13.70 -0.91 -6.58
N PHE A 239 12.46 -0.60 -6.15
CA PHE A 239 11.78 0.67 -6.44
C PHE A 239 11.00 1.26 -5.26
N LYS A 240 10.83 0.52 -4.17
CA LYS A 240 10.07 0.91 -2.97
C LYS A 240 10.80 0.42 -1.73
N GLN A 241 11.49 1.33 -1.05
CA GLN A 241 12.27 1.00 0.15
C GLN A 241 11.66 1.62 1.40
N THR A 242 11.78 0.93 2.52
CA THR A 242 11.46 1.50 3.83
C THR A 242 12.76 1.58 4.63
N ARG A 243 13.35 2.77 4.70
CA ARG A 243 14.60 3.01 5.43
C ARG A 243 14.31 3.44 6.85
N VAL A 244 15.04 2.88 7.81
CA VAL A 244 14.98 3.38 9.19
C VAL A 244 15.87 4.60 9.34
N THR A 245 15.27 5.77 9.54
CA THR A 245 15.99 7.04 9.67
C THR A 245 16.33 7.39 11.12
N GLY A 246 15.67 6.75 12.09
CA GLY A 246 15.94 6.98 13.50
C GLY A 246 15.02 6.22 14.45
N TYR A 247 15.32 6.35 15.74
CA TYR A 247 14.52 5.81 16.84
C TYR A 247 14.21 6.93 17.82
N HIS A 248 13.08 6.84 18.52
CA HIS A 248 12.90 7.64 19.72
C HIS A 248 14.02 7.30 20.72
N TRP A 249 14.59 8.32 21.37
CA TRP A 249 15.84 8.20 22.16
C TRP A 249 15.77 7.13 23.25
N SER A 250 14.60 6.93 23.88
CA SER A 250 14.37 5.89 24.89
C SER A 250 14.47 4.47 24.34
N PHE A 251 14.25 4.26 23.04
CA PHE A 251 14.31 2.96 22.37
C PHE A 251 15.70 2.65 21.78
N ALA A 252 16.52 3.68 21.54
CA ALA A 252 17.88 3.51 21.04
C ALA A 252 18.78 2.74 22.03
N LEU A 253 18.56 2.93 23.33
CA LEU A 253 19.31 2.27 24.42
C LEU A 253 18.93 0.79 24.60
N SER A 254 17.65 0.43 24.44
CA SER A 254 17.17 -0.95 24.61
C SER A 254 17.34 -1.82 23.35
N ARG A 255 17.68 -1.22 22.20
CA ARG A 255 17.84 -1.89 20.90
C ARG A 255 18.79 -3.08 20.95
N HIS A 256 19.92 -2.97 21.63
CA HIS A 256 20.92 -4.03 21.67
C HIS A 256 20.41 -5.29 22.40
N LEU A 257 19.72 -5.08 23.52
CA LEU A 257 19.07 -6.15 24.29
C LEU A 257 17.90 -6.76 23.51
N TYR A 258 17.08 -5.92 22.87
CA TYR A 258 15.96 -6.37 22.04
C TYR A 258 16.43 -7.16 20.81
N ASN A 259 17.45 -6.70 20.09
CA ASN A 259 17.96 -7.38 18.91
C ASN A 259 18.68 -8.69 19.27
N LEU A 260 19.34 -8.76 20.43
CA LEU A 260 19.92 -10.01 20.94
C LEU A 260 18.81 -11.01 21.29
N TRP A 261 17.74 -10.54 21.94
CA TRP A 261 16.55 -11.34 22.23
C TRP A 261 15.81 -11.76 20.96
N ALA A 262 15.67 -10.88 19.97
CA ALA A 262 15.06 -11.17 18.67
C ALA A 262 15.89 -12.14 17.84
N LYS A 263 17.22 -12.15 17.96
CA LYS A 263 18.08 -13.18 17.34
C LYS A 263 17.88 -14.55 17.99
N LEU A 264 17.76 -14.62 19.31
CA LEU A 264 17.65 -15.87 20.07
C LEU A 264 16.25 -16.49 20.02
N PHE A 265 15.21 -15.67 20.11
CA PHE A 265 13.81 -16.10 20.17
C PHE A 265 13.05 -15.82 18.87
N GLY A 266 13.77 -15.45 17.80
CA GLY A 266 13.28 -14.87 16.55
C GLY A 266 12.55 -13.55 16.76
N GLY A 267 12.09 -12.90 15.68
CA GLY A 267 11.44 -11.59 15.71
C GLY A 267 11.99 -10.62 14.70
N PHE A 268 11.36 -9.46 14.57
CA PHE A 268 11.93 -8.37 13.79
C PHE A 268 13.24 -7.94 14.44
N THR A 269 14.36 -8.12 13.76
CA THR A 269 15.57 -7.37 14.13
C THR A 269 15.38 -5.96 13.62
N ILE A 270 15.36 -5.01 14.54
CA ILE A 270 15.26 -3.60 14.22
C ILE A 270 16.61 -3.20 13.59
N PRO A 271 16.68 -2.92 12.28
CA PRO A 271 17.97 -2.72 11.63
C PRO A 271 18.62 -1.42 12.12
N PRO A 272 19.95 -1.28 12.06
CA PRO A 272 20.61 -0.04 12.39
C PRO A 272 20.06 1.13 11.57
N LYS A 273 20.20 2.34 12.12
CA LYS A 273 19.87 3.58 11.42
C LYS A 273 20.58 3.59 10.05
N GLY A 274 19.84 3.87 9.00
CA GLY A 274 20.35 3.92 7.63
C GLY A 274 20.16 2.64 6.83
N GLU A 275 19.74 1.52 7.43
CA GLU A 275 19.42 0.28 6.68
C GLU A 275 17.93 0.23 6.25
N THR A 276 17.67 -0.52 5.18
CA THR A 276 16.33 -0.78 4.65
C THR A 276 15.70 -2.01 5.32
N LEU A 277 14.38 -1.96 5.49
CA LEU A 277 13.61 -3.11 5.92
C LEU A 277 13.36 -4.02 4.71
N HIS A 278 13.87 -5.24 4.76
CA HIS A 278 13.61 -6.26 3.75
C HIS A 278 12.33 -7.03 4.09
N TYR A 279 11.32 -6.96 3.21
CA TYR A 279 10.08 -7.71 3.33
C TYR A 279 9.41 -7.85 1.96
N ARG A 280 8.63 -8.92 1.79
CA ARG A 280 7.80 -9.15 0.60
C ARG A 280 6.37 -8.73 0.85
N TYR A 281 5.68 -8.28 -0.17
CA TYR A 281 4.24 -8.06 -0.13
C TYR A 281 3.50 -9.33 -0.60
N ALA A 282 2.50 -9.74 0.17
CA ALA A 282 1.47 -10.65 -0.32
C ALA A 282 0.56 -9.84 -1.27
N TYR A 283 0.59 -10.18 -2.55
CA TYR A 283 -0.13 -9.49 -3.61
C TYR A 283 -1.26 -10.36 -4.16
N ALA A 284 -2.39 -9.74 -4.53
CA ALA A 284 -3.52 -10.42 -5.15
C ALA A 284 -3.97 -11.67 -4.36
N THR A 285 -3.91 -11.58 -3.03
CA THR A 285 -4.25 -12.69 -2.14
C THR A 285 -5.75 -12.96 -2.26
N THR A 286 -6.09 -14.11 -2.81
CA THR A 286 -7.47 -14.53 -3.05
C THR A 286 -7.67 -15.93 -2.50
N CYS A 287 -8.75 -16.13 -1.75
CA CYS A 287 -9.13 -17.42 -1.19
C CYS A 287 -10.63 -17.57 -1.39
N LYS A 288 -11.06 -18.61 -2.11
CA LYS A 288 -12.47 -18.88 -2.37
C LYS A 288 -13.28 -18.84 -1.08
N GLY A 289 -14.31 -17.98 -1.02
CA GLY A 289 -15.16 -17.75 0.15
C GLY A 289 -14.45 -17.14 1.36
N ASN A 290 -13.40 -16.33 1.15
CA ASN A 290 -12.55 -15.75 2.20
C ASN A 290 -12.10 -16.77 3.29
N SER A 291 -11.80 -18.01 2.87
CA SER A 291 -11.47 -19.09 3.81
C SER A 291 -10.10 -18.89 4.48
N ALA A 292 -10.12 -18.64 5.78
CA ALA A 292 -8.90 -18.54 6.59
C ALA A 292 -8.04 -19.81 6.57
N LYS A 293 -8.67 -20.99 6.39
CA LYS A 293 -7.95 -22.26 6.24
C LYS A 293 -7.08 -22.27 4.99
N ARG A 294 -7.62 -21.79 3.86
CA ARG A 294 -6.90 -21.71 2.58
C ARG A 294 -5.74 -20.73 2.65
N LEU A 295 -5.96 -19.55 3.23
CA LEU A 295 -4.87 -18.61 3.49
C LEU A 295 -3.81 -19.20 4.43
N GLY A 296 -4.22 -19.93 5.46
CA GLY A 296 -3.30 -20.64 6.35
C GLY A 296 -2.41 -21.66 5.63
N ALA A 297 -2.95 -22.37 4.64
CA ALA A 297 -2.17 -23.29 3.79
C ALA A 297 -1.14 -22.54 2.95
N LEU A 298 -1.53 -21.45 2.29
CA LEU A 298 -0.62 -20.59 1.53
C LEU A 298 0.49 -20.03 2.43
N LEU A 299 0.15 -19.42 3.56
CA LEU A 299 1.13 -18.85 4.50
C LEU A 299 2.11 -19.91 5.03
N SER A 300 1.64 -21.14 5.26
CA SER A 300 2.50 -22.24 5.70
C SER A 300 3.54 -22.61 4.66
N ALA A 301 3.14 -22.67 3.37
CA ALA A 301 4.06 -22.92 2.27
C ALA A 301 5.06 -21.77 2.07
N VAL A 302 4.59 -20.51 2.07
CA VAL A 302 5.45 -19.32 1.94
C VAL A 302 6.49 -19.29 3.05
N SER A 303 6.11 -19.62 4.28
CA SER A 303 7.04 -19.60 5.41
C SER A 303 8.14 -20.66 5.35
N GLN A 304 8.00 -21.68 4.50
CA GLN A 304 9.07 -22.63 4.22
C GLN A 304 9.98 -22.15 3.10
N GLN A 305 9.40 -21.56 2.04
CA GLN A 305 10.14 -21.00 0.91
C GLN A 305 10.98 -19.77 1.30
N CYS A 306 10.41 -18.87 2.10
CA CYS A 306 10.99 -17.57 2.46
C CYS A 306 11.40 -17.53 3.94
N LYS A 307 12.02 -18.60 4.45
CA LYS A 307 12.41 -18.71 5.87
C LYS A 307 13.33 -17.56 6.27
N GLY A 308 12.95 -16.84 7.34
CA GLY A 308 13.72 -15.73 7.89
C GLY A 308 13.32 -14.36 7.32
N GLU A 309 12.46 -14.33 6.30
CA GLU A 309 11.94 -13.10 5.73
C GLU A 309 10.67 -12.61 6.47
N VAL A 310 10.21 -11.42 6.09
CA VAL A 310 8.95 -10.84 6.56
C VAL A 310 7.99 -10.78 5.38
N LEU A 311 6.76 -11.27 5.59
CA LEU A 311 5.67 -11.13 4.62
C LEU A 311 4.67 -10.08 5.12
N THR A 312 4.38 -9.08 4.30
CA THR A 312 3.42 -8.01 4.58
C THR A 312 2.12 -8.28 3.84
N LEU A 313 1.02 -8.39 4.58
CA LEU A 313 -0.33 -8.66 4.07
C LEU A 313 -1.32 -7.66 4.68
N GLY A 314 -2.11 -6.97 3.84
CA GLY A 314 -3.23 -6.17 4.33
C GLY A 314 -4.54 -6.90 4.24
N LEU A 315 -5.40 -6.67 5.24
CA LEU A 315 -6.76 -7.17 5.27
C LEU A 315 -7.67 -6.09 5.87
N ASP A 316 -8.93 -6.06 5.44
CA ASP A 316 -9.99 -5.37 6.18
C ASP A 316 -10.08 -5.96 7.59
N LYS A 317 -10.26 -5.13 8.62
CA LYS A 317 -10.44 -5.58 10.02
C LYS A 317 -11.57 -6.60 10.16
N LYS A 318 -12.60 -6.52 9.30
CA LYS A 318 -13.77 -7.41 9.29
C LYS A 318 -13.52 -8.70 8.49
N ASP A 319 -12.45 -8.80 7.71
CA ASP A 319 -12.21 -9.96 6.84
C ASP A 319 -11.91 -11.22 7.69
N PRO A 320 -12.63 -12.34 7.52
CA PRO A 320 -12.35 -13.58 8.24
C PRO A 320 -10.95 -14.14 7.97
N LEU A 321 -10.29 -13.74 6.87
CA LEU A 321 -8.89 -14.08 6.58
C LEU A 321 -7.92 -13.67 7.71
N ASN A 322 -8.26 -12.66 8.52
CA ASN A 322 -7.46 -12.28 9.69
C ASN A 322 -7.23 -13.46 10.65
N GLN A 323 -8.13 -14.44 10.70
CA GLN A 323 -7.98 -15.63 11.54
C GLN A 323 -6.73 -16.44 11.20
N ALA A 324 -6.35 -16.52 9.92
CA ALA A 324 -5.16 -17.24 9.46
C ALA A 324 -3.85 -16.67 10.05
N THR A 325 -3.88 -15.39 10.43
CA THR A 325 -2.71 -14.66 10.93
C THR A 325 -2.56 -14.69 12.47
N LYS A 326 -3.53 -15.26 13.21
CA LYS A 326 -3.58 -15.16 14.69
C LYS A 326 -2.40 -15.83 15.39
N HIS A 327 -1.93 -16.96 14.88
CA HIS A 327 -0.86 -17.76 15.50
C HIS A 327 0.55 -17.39 15.01
N TRP A 328 0.63 -16.42 14.11
CA TRP A 328 1.88 -15.91 13.59
C TRP A 328 2.46 -14.89 14.57
N ARG A 329 3.77 -14.95 14.74
CA ARG A 329 4.47 -13.80 15.29
C ARG A 329 4.42 -12.71 14.24
N LYS A 330 3.92 -11.53 14.62
CA LYS A 330 3.71 -10.44 13.67
C LYS A 330 3.78 -9.08 14.34
N HIS A 331 4.03 -8.07 13.52
CA HIS A 331 3.73 -6.68 13.82
C HIS A 331 2.48 -6.27 13.03
N THR A 332 1.68 -5.34 13.57
CA THR A 332 0.47 -4.86 12.89
C THR A 332 0.48 -3.34 12.83
N LEU A 333 0.06 -2.79 11.68
CA LEU A 333 -0.15 -1.37 11.47
C LEU A 333 -1.61 -1.12 11.07
N GLY A 334 -2.26 -0.18 11.75
CA GLY A 334 -3.63 0.22 11.44
C GLY A 334 -3.68 1.26 10.31
N SER A 335 -4.70 1.18 9.47
CA SER A 335 -4.98 2.21 8.47
C SER A 335 -6.48 2.40 8.33
N GLU A 336 -6.90 3.59 7.94
CA GLU A 336 -8.29 3.98 7.74
C GLU A 336 -8.46 4.39 6.27
N HIS A 337 -9.43 3.78 5.61
CA HIS A 337 -9.82 4.12 4.24
C HIS A 337 -10.98 5.10 4.28
N PHE A 338 -10.84 6.14 3.47
CA PHE A 338 -11.83 7.18 3.29
C PHE A 338 -12.20 7.27 1.82
N VAL A 339 -13.49 7.46 1.61
CA VAL A 339 -14.01 8.03 0.38
C VAL A 339 -14.13 9.54 0.59
N THR A 340 -13.74 10.33 -0.40
CA THR A 340 -13.68 11.79 -0.29
C THR A 340 -14.43 12.46 -1.42
N SER A 341 -15.22 13.49 -1.10
CA SER A 341 -16.06 14.19 -2.07
C SER A 341 -16.24 15.66 -1.70
N TYR A 342 -16.47 16.49 -2.71
CA TYR A 342 -16.90 17.88 -2.55
C TYR A 342 -18.43 18.04 -2.61
N GLN A 343 -19.16 16.97 -2.96
CA GLN A 343 -20.59 17.01 -3.30
C GLN A 343 -21.39 15.92 -2.57
N GLY A 344 -21.27 15.87 -1.24
CA GLY A 344 -22.01 14.91 -0.40
C GLY A 344 -21.35 13.55 -0.28
N ASP A 345 -21.98 12.66 0.51
CA ASP A 345 -21.43 11.36 0.92
C ASP A 345 -21.57 10.29 -0.17
N PRO A 346 -20.48 9.85 -0.83
CA PRO A 346 -20.57 8.86 -1.89
C PRO A 346 -20.84 7.44 -1.38
N ARG A 347 -20.73 7.20 -0.06
CA ARG A 347 -20.96 5.87 0.52
C ARG A 347 -22.39 5.42 0.36
N GLU A 348 -23.34 6.34 0.20
CA GLU A 348 -24.75 6.04 -0.09
C GLU A 348 -24.93 5.25 -1.40
N GLN A 349 -23.94 5.29 -2.29
CA GLN A 349 -23.93 4.59 -3.57
C GLN A 349 -23.15 3.26 -3.52
N LEU A 350 -22.55 2.90 -2.38
CA LEU A 350 -21.67 1.74 -2.24
C LEU A 350 -22.39 0.59 -1.54
N ASP A 351 -22.27 -0.61 -2.11
CA ASP A 351 -22.71 -1.84 -1.45
C ASP A 351 -21.95 -2.09 -0.14
N GLU A 352 -22.66 -2.57 0.88
CA GLU A 352 -22.08 -2.98 2.17
C GLU A 352 -21.36 -4.33 2.06
N CYS A 353 -20.17 -4.34 1.48
CA CYS A 353 -19.29 -5.50 1.43
C CYS A 353 -17.90 -5.20 1.99
N LEU A 354 -17.04 -6.22 2.05
CA LEU A 354 -15.65 -6.06 2.49
C LEU A 354 -14.90 -5.14 1.53
N VAL A 355 -13.96 -4.37 2.07
CA VAL A 355 -13.00 -3.63 1.24
C VAL A 355 -11.74 -4.48 1.06
N HIS A 356 -11.13 -4.49 -0.12
CA HIS A 356 -9.85 -5.18 -0.34
C HIS A 356 -8.67 -4.20 -0.33
N PRO A 357 -7.89 -4.14 0.76
CA PRO A 357 -6.70 -3.29 0.81
C PRO A 357 -5.50 -3.97 0.14
N GLU A 358 -5.18 -3.59 -1.09
CA GLU A 358 -3.96 -4.07 -1.74
C GLU A 358 -2.73 -3.24 -1.32
N ILE A 359 -2.13 -3.60 -0.17
CA ILE A 359 -1.00 -2.86 0.45
C ILE A 359 0.24 -2.81 -0.45
N ALA A 360 0.40 -3.79 -1.35
CA ALA A 360 1.46 -3.76 -2.36
C ALA A 360 1.37 -2.51 -3.26
N ARG A 361 0.16 -1.96 -3.45
CA ARG A 361 -0.12 -0.76 -4.25
C ARG A 361 -0.22 0.54 -3.42
N LEU A 362 -0.01 0.50 -2.09
CA LEU A 362 -0.12 1.69 -1.22
C LEU A 362 1.20 2.44 -1.00
#